data_AF-A0A4S8K5K6-F1
#
_entry.id   AF-A0A4S8K5K6-F1
#
_cell.length_a   1.000
_cell.length_b   1.000
_cell.length_c   1.000
_cell.angle_alpha   90.00
_cell.angle_beta   90.00
_cell.angle_gamma   90.00
#
_symmetry.space_group_name_H-M   'P 1'
#
loop_
_entity.id
_entity.type
_entity.pdbx_description
1 polymer ?
#
loop_
_entity_poly.entity_id
_entity_poly.type
_entity_poly.pdbx_seq_one_letter_code
_entity_poly.pdbx_strand_id
1 'polypeptide(L)'
;MSRLPSASSSFFLQRIRLPAISALIVSASRPPSPFRSSSSQPQLSFSPRLRHWPVSPPTSSSFLTWTAPPMVGSPRLRTKVCYCAGSSGRENKELLVQHLLVGEDNLKLLVELQQRISGGVDLSDLAVEYSLCPSKENGGMLGWIRRGQTVPEFEEAAFSAPLNKITRCKTKYGWHLLQVLSEREESILQDVEPEELHLKMQDPSFIEEVQLIDVREPEEVAQASLPGFKVLPLHQFGTWGSLITDEFDPEKDTYVLCHHGVRSLQIAKWLQTQGFKRVFNISGGIHAYAIKADPSVPTY
;
A
#
# COMPACT_ATOMS: atom_id res chain seq x y z
N MET A 1 78.56 -9.76 -17.48
CA MET A 1 78.25 -10.86 -16.54
C MET A 1 77.01 -10.44 -15.76
N SER A 2 75.79 -10.86 -16.11
CA SER A 2 75.15 -12.07 -15.59
C SER A 2 73.74 -12.17 -16.21
N ARG A 3 73.47 -13.25 -16.97
CA ARG A 3 72.54 -14.37 -16.67
C ARG A 3 71.08 -14.17 -17.14
N LEU A 4 70.70 -14.96 -18.17
CA LEU A 4 69.35 -15.52 -18.45
C LEU A 4 69.03 -16.65 -17.41
N PRO A 5 67.90 -17.43 -17.40
CA PRO A 5 66.82 -17.61 -18.41
C PRO A 5 65.36 -17.96 -17.93
N SER A 6 64.44 -18.10 -18.91
CA SER A 6 63.38 -19.12 -19.15
C SER A 6 62.20 -19.41 -18.18
N ALA A 7 60.97 -19.42 -18.76
CA ALA A 7 59.97 -20.53 -18.77
C ALA A 7 58.80 -20.10 -19.71
N SER A 8 58.47 -20.74 -20.85
CA SER A 8 57.87 -22.07 -21.12
C SER A 8 56.47 -22.29 -20.55
N SER A 9 55.44 -22.32 -21.40
CA SER A 9 54.55 -23.50 -21.60
C SER A 9 53.36 -23.23 -22.53
N SER A 10 53.09 -24.21 -23.38
CA SER A 10 51.99 -24.31 -24.35
C SER A 10 50.95 -25.28 -23.79
N PHE A 11 49.66 -24.91 -23.75
CA PHE A 11 48.54 -25.86 -23.65
C PHE A 11 47.32 -25.27 -24.37
N PHE A 12 46.93 -25.83 -25.52
CA PHE A 12 45.90 -26.87 -25.68
C PHE A 12 44.49 -26.39 -25.27
N LEU A 13 43.71 -25.88 -26.25
CA LEU A 13 42.25 -25.78 -26.12
C LEU A 13 41.60 -26.78 -27.08
N GLN A 14 41.07 -27.81 -26.45
CA GLN A 14 40.46 -29.00 -27.00
C GLN A 14 39.01 -28.68 -27.39
N ARG A 15 38.63 -28.97 -28.64
CA ARG A 15 37.25 -29.02 -29.11
C ARG A 15 36.48 -30.08 -28.30
N ILE A 16 35.43 -29.67 -27.59
CA ILE A 16 34.44 -30.59 -27.03
C ILE A 16 33.22 -30.62 -27.95
N ARG A 17 32.93 -31.84 -28.42
CA ARG A 17 31.76 -32.24 -29.20
C ARG A 17 30.52 -32.27 -28.30
N LEU A 18 29.41 -31.70 -28.77
CA LEU A 18 28.06 -31.94 -28.25
C LEU A 18 27.51 -33.24 -28.85
N PRO A 19 26.90 -34.16 -28.09
CA PRO A 19 26.14 -35.25 -28.66
C PRO A 19 24.67 -34.84 -28.87
N ALA A 20 24.16 -35.19 -30.04
CA ALA A 20 22.74 -35.18 -30.38
C ALA A 20 22.00 -36.24 -29.56
N ILE A 21 20.84 -35.87 -28.99
CA ILE A 21 19.88 -36.83 -28.44
C ILE A 21 18.63 -36.76 -29.30
N SER A 22 18.36 -37.90 -29.94
CA SER A 22 17.20 -38.17 -30.78
C SER A 22 15.92 -38.33 -29.97
N ALA A 23 14.86 -37.86 -30.63
CA ALA A 23 13.44 -38.18 -30.53
C ALA A 23 12.99 -39.37 -29.65
N LEU A 24 11.91 -39.14 -28.90
CA LEU A 24 10.91 -40.16 -28.60
C LEU A 24 9.50 -39.58 -28.72
N ILE A 25 8.83 -40.04 -29.77
CA ILE A 25 7.40 -39.88 -30.05
C ILE A 25 6.65 -40.82 -29.10
N VAL A 26 5.69 -40.30 -28.34
CA VAL A 26 4.67 -41.11 -27.67
C VAL A 26 3.30 -40.62 -28.15
N SER A 27 2.65 -41.51 -28.90
CA SER A 27 1.23 -41.46 -29.27
C SER A 27 0.38 -42.22 -28.27
N ALA A 28 -0.93 -41.95 -28.32
CA ALA A 28 -2.04 -42.57 -27.59
C ALA A 28 -2.27 -41.95 -26.18
N SER A 29 -3.49 -41.69 -25.71
CA SER A 29 -4.82 -42.15 -26.13
C SER A 29 -5.89 -41.32 -25.41
N ARG A 30 -7.03 -41.11 -26.07
CA ARG A 30 -8.29 -40.61 -25.48
C ARG A 30 -8.75 -41.44 -24.27
N PRO A 31 -9.50 -40.81 -23.35
CA PRO A 31 -10.74 -41.43 -22.86
C PRO A 31 -11.94 -40.45 -22.86
N PRO A 32 -13.16 -40.97 -22.61
CA PRO A 32 -14.40 -40.48 -23.21
C PRO A 32 -15.19 -39.50 -22.34
N SER A 33 -16.11 -38.79 -22.99
CA SER A 33 -17.20 -38.04 -22.37
C SER A 33 -18.24 -38.99 -21.75
N PRO A 34 -18.90 -38.56 -20.67
CA PRO A 34 -20.23 -39.05 -20.38
C PRO A 34 -21.27 -37.92 -20.35
N PHE A 35 -22.34 -38.20 -21.08
CA PHE A 35 -23.73 -38.08 -20.66
C PHE A 35 -24.31 -36.72 -20.28
N ARG A 36 -25.11 -36.26 -21.23
CA ARG A 36 -26.31 -35.44 -21.09
C ARG A 36 -27.35 -36.17 -20.24
N SER A 37 -27.83 -35.55 -19.15
CA SER A 37 -29.11 -35.90 -18.54
C SER A 37 -29.88 -34.63 -18.17
N SER A 38 -31.13 -34.65 -18.63
CA SER A 38 -32.22 -33.70 -18.49
C SER A 38 -32.79 -33.60 -17.07
N SER A 39 -33.61 -32.55 -16.86
CA SER A 39 -34.61 -32.38 -15.79
C SER A 39 -34.01 -31.99 -14.42
N SER A 40 -34.50 -31.02 -13.64
CA SER A 40 -35.83 -30.39 -13.56
C SER A 40 -35.67 -29.05 -12.84
N GLN A 41 -36.23 -27.98 -13.38
CA GLN A 41 -36.50 -26.75 -12.61
C GLN A 41 -37.82 -26.91 -11.86
N PRO A 42 -37.95 -26.47 -10.60
CA PRO A 42 -39.22 -26.03 -10.06
C PRO A 42 -39.37 -24.53 -10.28
N GLN A 43 -40.46 -24.19 -10.96
CA GLN A 43 -40.95 -22.82 -11.12
C GLN A 43 -41.39 -22.24 -9.77
N LEU A 44 -40.96 -21.02 -9.47
CA LEU A 44 -41.62 -20.16 -8.50
C LEU A 44 -42.21 -18.96 -9.23
N SER A 45 -43.52 -19.04 -9.43
CA SER A 45 -44.40 -17.95 -9.83
C SER A 45 -44.54 -16.96 -8.67
N PHE A 46 -44.12 -15.71 -8.87
CA PHE A 46 -44.59 -14.60 -8.03
C PHE A 46 -44.93 -13.39 -8.90
N SER A 47 -46.19 -12.98 -8.77
CA SER A 47 -46.86 -11.92 -9.53
C SER A 47 -46.33 -10.52 -9.17
N PRO A 48 -46.38 -9.54 -10.10
CA PRO A 48 -46.04 -8.16 -9.80
C PRO A 48 -47.25 -7.44 -9.18
N ARG A 49 -47.11 -6.94 -7.96
CA ARG A 49 -48.10 -6.04 -7.34
C ARG A 49 -47.54 -4.62 -7.31
N LEU A 50 -48.01 -3.83 -8.27
CA LEU A 50 -47.83 -2.38 -8.34
C LEU A 50 -48.36 -1.72 -7.06
N ARG A 51 -47.53 -0.88 -6.42
CA ARG A 51 -48.01 0.14 -5.47
C ARG A 51 -47.55 1.51 -5.96
N HIS A 52 -48.53 2.21 -6.53
CA HIS A 52 -48.73 3.66 -6.55
C HIS A 52 -48.07 4.44 -5.40
N TRP A 53 -47.43 5.56 -5.75
CA TRP A 53 -47.16 6.70 -4.88
C TRP A 53 -48.24 7.75 -5.09
N PRO A 54 -48.84 8.35 -4.04
CA PRO A 54 -49.70 9.49 -4.23
C PRO A 54 -48.87 10.77 -4.37
N VAL A 55 -49.10 11.47 -5.47
CA VAL A 55 -48.75 12.86 -5.72
C VAL A 55 -49.89 13.72 -5.19
N SER A 56 -49.57 14.81 -4.48
CA SER A 56 -50.51 15.91 -4.22
C SER A 56 -49.84 17.28 -4.44
N PRO A 57 -50.61 18.33 -4.78
CA PRO A 57 -50.17 19.47 -5.61
C PRO A 57 -50.08 20.81 -4.82
N PRO A 58 -49.78 21.96 -5.47
CA PRO A 58 -49.44 23.23 -4.80
C PRO A 58 -50.60 24.24 -4.75
N THR A 59 -50.59 25.14 -3.77
CA THR A 59 -51.43 26.37 -3.68
C THR A 59 -50.66 27.43 -2.87
N SER A 60 -50.08 28.47 -3.46
CA SER A 60 -50.62 29.81 -3.79
C SER A 60 -50.96 30.72 -2.61
N SER A 61 -50.12 31.75 -2.44
CA SER A 61 -50.41 33.17 -2.12
C SER A 61 -51.30 33.52 -0.91
N SER A 62 -50.81 34.35 0.03
CA SER A 62 -50.78 35.82 -0.09
C SER A 62 -50.54 36.55 1.24
N PHE A 63 -50.08 37.80 1.11
CA PHE A 63 -50.22 38.98 1.99
C PHE A 63 -49.32 39.17 3.22
N LEU A 64 -48.33 40.09 3.04
CA LEU A 64 -48.10 41.35 3.77
C LEU A 64 -48.63 41.40 5.22
N THR A 65 -47.80 41.69 6.22
CA THR A 65 -47.44 43.09 6.52
C THR A 65 -46.03 43.26 7.07
N TRP A 66 -45.42 44.35 6.61
CA TRP A 66 -44.12 44.89 6.98
C TRP A 66 -44.31 45.90 8.12
N THR A 67 -43.62 45.69 9.24
CA THR A 67 -43.34 46.76 10.20
C THR A 67 -41.87 46.69 10.61
N ALA A 68 -41.13 47.76 10.30
CA ALA A 68 -39.75 47.98 10.70
C ALA A 68 -39.69 48.82 11.99
N PRO A 69 -38.71 48.59 12.87
CA PRO A 69 -38.21 49.60 13.79
C PRO A 69 -36.81 50.12 13.40
N PRO A 70 -36.44 51.34 13.85
CA PRO A 70 -35.37 52.13 13.24
C PRO A 70 -33.96 51.85 13.78
N MET A 71 -33.00 52.32 12.97
CA MET A 71 -31.55 52.24 13.11
C MET A 71 -31.00 53.07 14.28
N VAL A 72 -30.08 52.49 15.08
CA VAL A 72 -28.94 53.18 15.70
C VAL A 72 -27.81 52.16 15.95
N GLY A 73 -26.59 52.41 15.47
CA GLY A 73 -25.39 51.73 15.98
C GLY A 73 -24.29 51.38 14.96
N SER A 74 -23.39 52.34 14.74
CA SER A 74 -21.97 52.31 14.32
C SER A 74 -21.32 51.04 13.72
N PRO A 75 -20.46 51.18 12.68
CA PRO A 75 -19.75 50.06 12.08
C PRO A 75 -18.54 49.66 12.94
N ARG A 76 -18.55 48.43 13.49
CA ARG A 76 -17.32 47.75 13.91
C ARG A 76 -16.98 46.71 12.84
N LEU A 77 -15.88 46.95 12.13
CA LEU A 77 -15.20 45.99 11.28
C LEU A 77 -14.95 44.71 12.08
N ARG A 78 -15.83 43.72 11.90
CA ARG A 78 -15.60 42.37 12.40
C ARG A 78 -14.86 41.63 11.28
N THR A 79 -13.54 41.73 11.32
CA THR A 79 -12.65 40.90 10.51
C THR A 79 -13.07 39.45 10.73
N LYS A 80 -13.71 38.86 9.73
CA LYS A 80 -14.03 37.44 9.71
C LYS A 80 -12.70 36.75 9.43
N VAL A 81 -11.96 36.45 10.50
CA VAL A 81 -10.80 35.57 10.41
C VAL A 81 -11.36 34.21 10.02
N CYS A 82 -11.24 33.89 8.73
CA CYS A 82 -11.32 32.52 8.27
C CYS A 82 -10.12 31.83 8.89
N TYR A 83 -10.33 31.09 9.99
CA TYR A 83 -9.39 30.05 10.34
C TYR A 83 -9.49 29.02 9.22
N CYS A 84 -8.61 29.13 8.23
CA CYS A 84 -8.22 27.96 7.47
C CYS A 84 -7.78 26.96 8.52
N ALA A 85 -8.60 25.94 8.76
CA ALA A 85 -8.19 24.74 9.45
C ALA A 85 -7.10 24.11 8.58
N GLY A 86 -5.87 24.61 8.73
CA GLY A 86 -4.69 23.89 8.33
C GLY A 86 -4.69 22.66 9.21
N SER A 87 -5.31 21.58 8.71
CA SER A 87 -5.12 20.25 9.25
C SER A 87 -3.63 19.99 9.20
N SER A 88 -2.98 20.20 10.34
CA SER A 88 -1.62 19.81 10.62
C SER A 88 -1.61 18.32 10.96
N GLY A 89 -2.36 17.52 10.20
CA GLY A 89 -2.10 16.12 10.05
C GLY A 89 -0.97 15.99 9.04
N ARG A 90 0.24 15.70 9.51
CA ARG A 90 1.20 15.00 8.67
C ARG A 90 0.59 13.63 8.40
N GLU A 91 -0.34 13.57 7.46
CA GLU A 91 -0.89 12.32 7.00
C GLU A 91 0.28 11.62 6.30
N ASN A 92 0.75 10.53 6.93
CA ASN A 92 1.74 9.64 6.34
C ASN A 92 1.06 8.95 5.16
N LYS A 93 1.04 9.64 4.02
CA LYS A 93 0.39 9.23 2.79
C LYS A 93 1.44 8.98 1.73
N GLU A 94 1.26 7.89 1.02
CA GLU A 94 2.04 7.51 -0.15
C GLU A 94 1.16 7.62 -1.39
N LEU A 95 1.71 8.25 -2.43
CA LEU A 95 1.03 8.39 -3.71
C LEU A 95 1.75 7.57 -4.77
N LEU A 96 1.01 6.74 -5.51
CA LEU A 96 1.51 6.12 -6.71
C LEU A 96 1.38 7.12 -7.86
N VAL A 97 2.50 7.65 -8.32
CA VAL A 97 2.53 8.74 -9.31
C VAL A 97 3.28 8.32 -10.57
N GLN A 98 2.68 8.63 -11.71
CA GLN A 98 3.36 8.62 -13.00
C GLN A 98 3.48 10.05 -13.53
N HIS A 99 4.58 10.33 -14.23
CA HIS A 99 4.81 11.65 -14.80
C HIS A 99 5.60 11.62 -16.11
N LEU A 100 5.47 12.71 -16.85
CA LEU A 100 6.21 13.01 -18.06
C LEU A 100 6.88 14.37 -17.89
N LEU A 101 8.20 14.44 -18.15
CA LEU A 101 8.99 15.67 -18.08
C LEU A 101 9.27 16.22 -19.48
N VAL A 102 8.89 17.47 -19.72
CA VAL A 102 9.17 18.26 -20.93
C VAL A 102 10.10 19.42 -20.60
N GLY A 103 11.09 19.71 -21.44
CA GLY A 103 11.98 20.87 -21.25
C GLY A 103 11.22 22.20 -21.24
N GLU A 104 11.76 23.21 -20.56
CA GLU A 104 11.08 24.51 -20.33
C GLU A 104 10.68 25.24 -21.63
N ASP A 105 11.51 25.13 -22.67
CA ASP A 105 11.32 25.84 -23.94
C ASP A 105 10.23 25.21 -24.84
N ASN A 106 9.81 23.98 -24.53
CA ASN A 106 8.94 23.16 -25.39
C ASN A 106 7.46 23.27 -25.00
N LEU A 107 6.94 24.49 -24.84
CA LEU A 107 5.54 24.74 -24.50
C LEU A 107 4.55 24.18 -25.52
N LYS A 108 4.90 24.19 -26.81
CA LYS A 108 4.05 23.63 -27.88
C LYS A 108 3.83 22.13 -27.69
N LEU A 109 4.91 21.41 -27.40
CA LEU A 109 4.87 19.97 -27.16
C LEU A 109 4.05 19.64 -25.92
N LEU A 110 4.16 20.44 -24.85
CA LEU A 110 3.33 20.25 -23.66
C LEU A 110 1.83 20.36 -23.95
N VAL A 111 1.41 21.37 -24.73
CA VAL A 111 0.00 21.55 -25.10
C VAL A 111 -0.49 20.39 -25.97
N GLU A 112 0.33 19.95 -26.93
CA GLU A 112 0.02 18.80 -27.79
C GLU A 112 -0.17 17.52 -26.97
N LEU A 113 0.77 17.22 -26.04
CA LEU A 113 0.68 16.06 -25.17
C LEU A 113 -0.58 16.13 -24.30
N GLN A 114 -0.89 17.29 -23.73
CA GLN A 114 -2.10 17.47 -22.93
C GLN A 114 -3.38 17.21 -23.74
N GLN A 115 -3.41 17.61 -25.02
CA GLN A 115 -4.51 17.32 -25.94
C GLN A 115 -4.60 15.83 -26.27
N ARG A 116 -3.48 15.17 -26.56
CA ARG A 116 -3.44 13.72 -26.84
C ARG A 116 -3.97 12.91 -25.67
N ILE A 117 -3.59 13.27 -24.45
CA ILE A 117 -4.09 12.56 -23.27
C ILE A 117 -5.58 12.84 -23.03
N SER A 118 -6.02 14.08 -23.26
CA SER A 118 -7.45 14.41 -23.23
C SER A 118 -8.26 13.67 -24.30
N GLY A 119 -7.59 13.27 -25.40
CA GLY A 119 -8.12 12.40 -26.45
C GLY A 119 -8.11 10.90 -26.12
N GLY A 120 -7.65 10.52 -24.92
CA GLY A 120 -7.65 9.13 -24.44
C GLY A 120 -6.36 8.35 -24.70
N VAL A 121 -5.26 9.02 -25.09
CA VAL A 121 -3.94 8.38 -25.20
C VAL A 121 -3.34 8.21 -23.79
N ASP A 122 -2.76 7.05 -23.52
CA ASP A 122 -2.14 6.77 -22.22
C ASP A 122 -0.89 7.61 -21.97
N LEU A 123 -0.75 8.15 -20.76
CA LEU A 123 0.40 8.95 -20.35
C LEU A 123 1.71 8.14 -20.45
N SER A 124 1.66 6.83 -20.16
CA SER A 124 2.82 5.95 -20.15
C SER A 124 3.52 5.89 -21.51
N ASP A 125 2.75 5.79 -22.59
CA ASP A 125 3.27 5.69 -23.95
C ASP A 125 3.94 7.01 -24.35
N LEU A 126 3.28 8.13 -24.06
CA LEU A 126 3.84 9.45 -24.27
C LEU A 126 5.09 9.69 -23.43
N ALA A 127 5.15 9.13 -22.22
CA ALA A 127 6.31 9.27 -21.35
C ALA A 127 7.51 8.50 -21.91
N VAL A 128 7.31 7.30 -22.46
CA VAL A 128 8.38 6.54 -23.13
C VAL A 128 8.94 7.31 -24.32
N GLU A 129 8.06 7.91 -25.13
CA GLU A 129 8.43 8.60 -26.37
C GLU A 129 9.08 9.97 -26.13
N TYR A 130 8.52 10.78 -25.23
CA TYR A 130 8.83 12.21 -25.14
C TYR A 130 9.42 12.66 -23.80
N SER A 131 9.39 11.84 -22.75
CA SER A 131 9.88 12.26 -21.43
C SER A 131 11.40 12.38 -21.39
N LEU A 132 11.89 13.43 -20.73
CA LEU A 132 13.31 13.63 -20.43
C LEU A 132 13.73 12.96 -19.11
N CYS A 133 12.79 12.46 -18.32
CA CYS A 133 13.09 11.80 -17.03
C CYS A 133 13.56 10.35 -17.26
N PRO A 134 14.52 9.83 -16.47
CA PRO A 134 14.91 8.42 -16.50
C PRO A 134 13.75 7.44 -16.27
N SER A 135 12.68 7.86 -15.58
CA SER A 135 11.49 7.03 -15.38
C SER A 135 10.76 6.67 -16.69
N LYS A 136 11.11 7.28 -17.82
CA LYS A 136 10.58 6.94 -19.15
C LYS A 136 10.70 5.45 -19.50
N GLU A 137 11.73 4.77 -18.99
CA GLU A 137 11.93 3.33 -19.22
C GLU A 137 10.78 2.49 -18.61
N ASN A 138 10.13 3.02 -17.58
CA ASN A 138 8.98 2.43 -16.91
C ASN A 138 7.69 3.22 -17.17
N GLY A 139 7.54 3.82 -18.36
CA GLY A 139 6.32 4.59 -18.70
C GLY A 139 6.13 5.85 -17.85
N GLY A 140 7.21 6.43 -17.31
CA GLY A 140 7.12 7.62 -16.45
C GLY A 140 6.77 7.31 -14.99
N MET A 141 6.66 6.04 -14.61
CA MET A 141 6.31 5.62 -13.25
C MET A 141 7.41 5.98 -12.25
N LEU A 142 7.06 6.77 -11.22
CA LEU A 142 7.95 7.05 -10.09
C LEU A 142 7.81 6.03 -8.96
N GLY A 143 6.70 5.30 -8.91
CA GLY A 143 6.34 4.42 -7.80
C GLY A 143 5.63 5.18 -6.69
N TRP A 144 5.65 4.59 -5.48
CA TRP A 144 5.07 5.18 -4.27
C TRP A 144 5.99 6.27 -3.73
N ILE A 145 5.54 7.52 -3.82
CA ILE A 145 6.28 8.69 -3.32
C ILE A 145 5.69 9.20 -2.01
N ARG A 146 6.59 9.68 -1.14
CA ARG A 146 6.28 10.33 0.14
C ARG A 146 6.61 11.83 0.06
N ARG A 147 6.05 12.59 0.99
CA ARG A 147 6.47 13.98 1.20
C ARG A 147 7.96 14.05 1.53
N GLY A 148 8.65 15.01 0.92
CA GLY A 148 10.10 15.22 1.05
C GLY A 148 10.96 14.38 0.09
N GLN A 149 10.38 13.47 -0.72
CA GLN A 149 11.16 12.69 -1.70
C GLN A 149 11.33 13.39 -3.05
N THR A 150 10.43 14.32 -3.40
CA THR A 150 10.47 15.07 -4.66
C THR A 150 10.66 16.57 -4.43
N VAL A 151 10.87 17.33 -5.51
CA VAL A 151 10.94 18.80 -5.40
C VAL A 151 9.61 19.39 -4.91
N PRO A 152 9.62 20.46 -4.10
CA PRO A 152 8.43 21.00 -3.45
C PRO A 152 7.27 21.31 -4.42
N GLU A 153 7.59 21.85 -5.60
CA GLU A 153 6.59 22.22 -6.61
C GLU A 153 5.92 20.99 -7.24
N PHE A 154 6.66 19.89 -7.36
CA PHE A 154 6.12 18.62 -7.83
C PHE A 154 5.27 17.96 -6.74
N GLU A 155 5.76 17.97 -5.49
CA GLU A 155 5.04 17.43 -4.34
C GLU A 155 3.69 18.13 -4.16
N GLU A 156 3.67 19.47 -4.14
CA GLU A 156 2.44 20.23 -3.98
C GLU A 156 1.42 19.87 -5.06
N ALA A 157 1.87 19.77 -6.31
CA ALA A 157 1.01 19.37 -7.43
C ALA A 157 0.54 17.91 -7.34
N ALA A 158 1.37 16.98 -6.91
CA ALA A 158 1.00 15.58 -6.74
C ALA A 158 -0.01 15.38 -5.61
N PHE A 159 0.23 15.99 -4.44
CA PHE A 159 -0.65 15.84 -3.27
C PHE A 159 -1.94 16.69 -3.35
N SER A 160 -2.01 17.68 -4.23
CA SER A 160 -3.25 18.43 -4.50
C SER A 160 -4.06 17.91 -5.68
N ALA A 161 -3.47 17.05 -6.52
CA ALA A 161 -4.13 16.49 -7.68
C ALA A 161 -5.20 15.46 -7.27
N PRO A 162 -6.38 15.46 -7.92
CA PRO A 162 -7.35 14.40 -7.71
C PRO A 162 -6.92 13.11 -8.42
N LEU A 163 -7.33 11.96 -7.86
CA LEU A 163 -7.02 10.64 -8.40
C LEU A 163 -7.41 10.52 -9.88
N ASN A 164 -6.53 9.88 -10.64
CA ASN A 164 -6.63 9.62 -12.07
C ASN A 164 -6.75 10.86 -12.97
N LYS A 165 -6.52 12.07 -12.45
CA LYS A 165 -6.50 13.30 -13.24
C LYS A 165 -5.07 13.77 -13.50
N ILE A 166 -4.88 14.38 -14.66
CA ILE A 166 -3.60 14.98 -15.02
C ILE A 166 -3.52 16.40 -14.50
N THR A 167 -2.44 16.66 -13.81
CA THR A 167 -2.06 17.98 -13.29
C THR A 167 -0.73 18.35 -13.90
N ARG A 168 -0.56 19.64 -14.22
CA ARG A 168 0.70 20.18 -14.70
C ARG A 168 1.38 20.97 -13.59
N CYS A 169 2.70 20.85 -13.49
CA CYS A 169 3.50 21.72 -12.63
C CYS A 169 4.80 22.12 -13.32
N LYS A 170 5.35 23.26 -12.91
CA LYS A 170 6.67 23.72 -13.35
C LYS A 170 7.66 23.50 -12.23
N THR A 171 8.80 22.89 -12.55
CA THR A 171 9.92 22.76 -11.63
C THR A 171 11.18 23.34 -12.30
N LYS A 172 12.30 23.36 -11.58
CA LYS A 172 13.61 23.73 -12.13
C LYS A 172 14.12 22.84 -13.27
N TYR A 173 13.49 21.68 -13.50
CA TYR A 173 13.88 20.73 -14.55
C TYR A 173 13.08 20.91 -15.84
N GLY A 174 11.96 21.64 -15.78
CA GLY A 174 11.00 21.68 -16.88
C GLY A 174 9.56 21.68 -16.43
N TRP A 175 8.70 21.35 -17.38
CA TRP A 175 7.29 21.12 -17.15
C TRP A 175 7.01 19.65 -16.93
N HIS A 176 6.23 19.35 -15.91
CA HIS A 176 5.79 18.00 -15.61
C HIS A 176 4.29 17.89 -15.88
N LEU A 177 3.89 16.85 -16.60
CA LEU A 177 2.52 16.35 -16.61
C LEU A 177 2.51 15.12 -15.70
N LEU A 178 1.80 15.20 -14.58
CA LEU A 178 1.73 14.12 -13.59
C LEU A 178 0.29 13.65 -13.42
N GLN A 179 0.15 12.38 -13.07
CA GLN A 179 -1.12 11.76 -12.75
C GLN A 179 -0.94 10.88 -11.51
N VAL A 180 -1.80 11.07 -10.53
CA VAL A 180 -1.87 10.23 -9.33
C VAL A 180 -2.78 9.05 -9.64
N LEU A 181 -2.25 7.83 -9.58
CA LEU A 181 -3.00 6.61 -9.88
C LEU A 181 -3.66 6.03 -8.63
N SER A 182 -2.97 6.11 -7.50
CA SER A 182 -3.45 5.59 -6.22
C SER A 182 -2.90 6.41 -5.07
N GLU A 183 -3.67 6.47 -3.99
CA GLU A 183 -3.28 7.01 -2.69
C GLU A 183 -3.42 5.90 -1.65
N ARG A 184 -2.46 5.77 -0.73
CA ARG A 184 -2.56 4.89 0.42
C ARG A 184 -1.96 5.52 1.66
N GLU A 185 -2.40 5.05 2.81
CA GLU A 185 -1.74 5.32 4.09
C GLU A 185 -0.42 4.54 4.16
N GLU A 186 0.61 5.16 4.71
CA GLU A 186 1.91 4.54 4.94
C GLU A 186 1.77 3.40 5.95
N SER A 187 2.41 2.27 5.63
CA SER A 187 2.57 1.20 6.61
C SER A 187 3.59 1.62 7.67
N ILE A 188 3.14 1.73 8.91
CA ILE A 188 3.93 2.07 10.07
C ILE A 188 4.54 0.78 10.64
N LEU A 189 5.86 0.76 10.81
CA LEU A 189 6.56 -0.21 11.64
C LEU A 189 7.24 0.54 12.78
N GLN A 190 6.85 0.21 14.01
CA GLN A 190 7.41 0.81 15.22
C GLN A 190 7.85 -0.26 16.20
N ASP A 191 8.90 0.04 16.95
CA ASP A 191 9.31 -0.75 18.10
C ASP A 191 8.53 -0.29 19.34
N VAL A 192 7.99 -1.26 20.09
CA VAL A 192 7.22 -1.03 21.32
C VAL A 192 8.02 -1.57 22.49
N GLU A 193 8.21 -0.73 23.50
CA GLU A 193 8.91 -1.15 24.70
C GLU A 193 8.05 -2.11 25.53
N PRO A 194 8.67 -3.11 26.21
CA PRO A 194 7.90 -4.12 26.92
C PRO A 194 7.01 -3.57 28.05
N GLU A 195 7.42 -2.49 28.70
CA GLU A 195 6.65 -1.80 29.74
C GLU A 195 5.37 -1.19 29.17
N GLU A 196 5.45 -0.58 27.98
CA GLU A 196 4.30 -0.01 27.28
C GLU A 196 3.33 -1.12 26.86
N LEU A 197 3.84 -2.22 26.32
CA LEU A 197 3.02 -3.39 25.99
C LEU A 197 2.30 -3.92 27.24
N HIS A 198 3.00 -4.06 28.36
CA HIS A 198 2.40 -4.58 29.59
C HIS A 198 1.26 -3.70 30.10
N LEU A 199 1.41 -2.38 30.07
CA LEU A 199 0.34 -1.46 30.43
C LEU A 199 -0.87 -1.59 29.49
N LYS A 200 -0.64 -1.69 28.17
CA LYS A 200 -1.72 -1.90 27.19
C LYS A 200 -2.45 -3.23 27.41
N MET A 201 -1.72 -4.29 27.75
CA MET A 201 -2.29 -5.62 28.01
C MET A 201 -3.15 -5.69 29.29
N GLN A 202 -3.06 -4.71 30.20
CA GLN A 202 -3.96 -4.64 31.36
C GLN A 202 -5.38 -4.23 30.97
N ASP A 203 -5.56 -3.60 29.80
CA ASP A 203 -6.87 -3.30 29.25
C ASP A 203 -7.42 -4.52 28.48
N PRO A 204 -8.53 -5.14 28.92
CA PRO A 204 -9.12 -6.25 28.18
C PRO A 204 -9.58 -5.86 26.77
N SER A 205 -9.99 -4.60 26.57
CA SER A 205 -10.43 -4.08 25.27
C SER A 205 -9.29 -4.11 24.25
N PHE A 206 -8.06 -3.83 24.70
CA PHE A 206 -6.87 -3.84 23.86
C PHE A 206 -6.64 -5.23 23.24
N ILE A 207 -6.75 -6.31 24.03
CA ILE A 207 -6.50 -7.68 23.56
C ILE A 207 -7.52 -8.12 22.50
N GLU A 208 -8.75 -7.61 22.56
CA GLU A 208 -9.81 -7.93 21.58
C GLU A 208 -9.67 -7.12 20.27
N GLU A 209 -9.12 -5.91 20.35
CA GLU A 209 -8.95 -5.01 19.21
C GLU A 209 -7.71 -5.32 18.38
N VAL A 210 -6.61 -5.72 19.03
CA VAL A 210 -5.31 -5.92 18.38
C VAL A 210 -5.03 -7.38 18.01
N GLN A 211 -4.05 -7.56 17.14
CA GLN A 211 -3.58 -8.88 16.70
C GLN A 211 -2.22 -9.13 17.35
N LEU A 212 -2.15 -10.13 18.22
CA LEU A 212 -0.92 -10.51 18.92
C LEU A 212 -0.36 -11.78 18.28
N ILE A 213 0.85 -11.70 17.72
CA ILE A 213 1.52 -12.79 17.01
C ILE A 213 2.82 -13.13 17.72
N ASP A 214 3.02 -14.40 18.05
CA ASP A 214 4.27 -14.91 18.60
C ASP A 214 4.94 -15.83 17.57
N VAL A 215 6.13 -15.45 17.10
CA VAL A 215 6.85 -16.18 16.04
C VAL A 215 7.88 -17.17 16.57
N ARG A 216 7.83 -17.47 17.87
CA ARG A 216 8.71 -18.46 18.51
C ARG A 216 8.24 -19.88 18.27
N GLU A 217 9.13 -20.82 18.52
CA GLU A 217 8.81 -22.24 18.41
C GLU A 217 7.94 -22.71 19.61
N PRO A 218 7.06 -23.72 19.46
CA PRO A 218 6.14 -24.12 20.51
C PRO A 218 6.83 -24.51 21.84
N GLU A 219 8.02 -25.10 21.75
CA GLU A 219 8.85 -25.44 22.91
C GLU A 219 9.39 -24.23 23.68
N GLU A 220 9.60 -23.10 22.98
CA GLU A 220 9.96 -21.82 23.59
C GLU A 220 8.75 -21.20 24.30
N VAL A 221 7.57 -21.27 23.65
CA VAL A 221 6.31 -20.74 24.20
C VAL A 221 5.87 -21.54 25.43
N ALA A 222 6.11 -22.84 25.46
CA ALA A 222 5.81 -23.70 26.61
C ALA A 222 6.61 -23.31 27.87
N GLN A 223 7.80 -22.71 27.71
CA GLN A 223 8.61 -22.23 28.83
C GLN A 223 8.14 -20.86 29.34
N ALA A 224 7.79 -19.96 28.42
CA ALA A 224 7.29 -18.64 28.74
C ALA A 224 6.33 -18.16 27.65
N SER A 225 5.15 -17.71 28.04
CA SER A 225 4.12 -17.22 27.12
C SER A 225 3.41 -16.00 27.70
N LEU A 226 2.83 -15.20 26.81
CA LEU A 226 1.95 -14.09 27.14
C LEU A 226 0.52 -14.41 26.69
N PRO A 227 -0.50 -13.98 27.45
CA PRO A 227 -1.89 -14.24 27.09
C PRO A 227 -2.28 -13.52 25.78
N GLY A 228 -3.16 -14.14 24.99
CA GLY A 228 -3.70 -13.58 23.75
C GLY A 228 -2.82 -13.72 22.51
N PHE A 229 -1.54 -14.09 22.66
CA PHE A 229 -0.65 -14.29 21.52
C PHE A 229 -0.97 -15.57 20.75
N LYS A 230 -1.20 -15.41 19.45
CA LYS A 230 -1.32 -16.53 18.51
C LYS A 230 0.08 -16.96 18.04
N VAL A 231 0.42 -18.22 18.31
CA VAL A 231 1.73 -18.79 18.00
C VAL A 231 1.78 -19.18 16.53
N LEU A 232 2.72 -18.59 15.79
CA LEU A 232 3.04 -18.86 14.39
C LEU A 232 4.54 -19.20 14.26
N PRO A 233 4.92 -20.47 14.47
CA PRO A 233 6.32 -20.87 14.55
C PRO A 233 7.08 -20.52 13.27
N LEU A 234 8.26 -19.90 13.40
CA LEU A 234 9.01 -19.43 12.23
C LEU A 234 9.46 -20.58 11.34
N HIS A 235 9.73 -21.77 11.91
CA HIS A 235 10.06 -22.96 11.12
C HIS A 235 8.93 -23.36 10.14
N GLN A 236 7.69 -22.94 10.39
CA GLN A 236 6.50 -23.23 9.58
C GLN A 236 6.13 -22.08 8.64
N PHE A 237 6.98 -21.05 8.50
CA PHE A 237 6.70 -19.86 7.71
C PHE A 237 6.25 -20.17 6.27
N GLY A 238 6.83 -21.20 5.64
CA GLY A 238 6.43 -21.62 4.29
C GLY A 238 4.98 -22.11 4.18
N THR A 239 4.37 -22.53 5.30
CA THR A 239 2.99 -23.02 5.36
C THR A 239 2.02 -21.91 5.70
N TRP A 240 2.27 -21.16 6.77
CA TRP A 240 1.33 -20.13 7.24
C TRP A 240 1.54 -18.76 6.57
N GLY A 241 2.72 -18.50 6.01
CA GLY A 241 3.06 -17.20 5.41
C GLY A 241 2.11 -16.80 4.28
N SER A 242 1.66 -17.75 3.46
CA SER A 242 0.68 -17.49 2.40
C SER A 242 -0.75 -17.32 2.90
N LEU A 243 -1.05 -17.78 4.12
CA LEU A 243 -2.39 -17.75 4.71
C LEU A 243 -2.59 -16.56 5.66
N ILE A 244 -1.55 -15.75 5.87
CA ILE A 244 -1.58 -14.69 6.89
C ILE A 244 -2.70 -13.67 6.65
N THR A 245 -2.95 -13.31 5.39
CA THR A 245 -3.98 -12.33 5.00
C THR A 245 -5.39 -12.90 5.06
N ASP A 246 -5.52 -14.23 5.11
CA ASP A 246 -6.80 -14.90 5.28
C ASP A 246 -7.17 -15.01 6.76
N GLU A 247 -6.17 -15.12 7.63
CA GLU A 247 -6.36 -15.28 9.08
C GLU A 247 -6.35 -13.96 9.85
N PHE A 248 -5.69 -12.92 9.33
CA PHE A 248 -5.47 -11.65 10.01
C PHE A 248 -5.87 -10.47 9.13
N ASP A 249 -6.38 -9.43 9.75
CA ASP A 249 -6.80 -8.19 9.11
C ASP A 249 -5.60 -7.22 8.95
N PRO A 250 -5.21 -6.82 7.73
CA PRO A 250 -4.14 -5.87 7.49
C PRO A 250 -4.42 -4.45 8.05
N GLU A 251 -5.68 -4.12 8.33
CA GLU A 251 -6.08 -2.83 8.88
C GLU A 251 -5.96 -2.76 10.41
N LYS A 252 -5.85 -3.90 11.10
CA LYS A 252 -5.71 -3.98 12.56
C LYS A 252 -4.26 -3.86 13.02
N ASP A 253 -4.09 -3.30 14.21
CA ASP A 253 -2.79 -3.19 14.87
C ASP A 253 -2.23 -4.58 15.14
N THR A 254 -1.04 -4.86 14.62
CA THR A 254 -0.42 -6.18 14.74
C THR A 254 0.87 -6.10 15.51
N TYR A 255 0.94 -6.75 16.67
CA TYR A 255 2.11 -6.82 17.51
C TYR A 255 2.80 -8.16 17.31
N VAL A 256 4.11 -8.14 17.08
CA VAL A 256 4.90 -9.33 16.80
C VAL A 256 5.95 -9.52 17.89
N LEU A 257 5.93 -10.69 18.53
CA LEU A 257 6.83 -11.08 19.61
C LEU A 257 7.76 -12.20 19.16
N CYS A 258 9.01 -12.13 19.59
CA CYS A 258 9.91 -13.29 19.59
C CYS A 258 10.74 -13.33 20.88
N HIS A 259 11.84 -14.08 20.92
CA HIS A 259 12.67 -14.18 22.12
C HIS A 259 13.44 -12.88 22.45
N HIS A 260 14.13 -12.29 21.46
CA HIS A 260 14.99 -11.11 21.63
C HIS A 260 14.68 -9.91 20.69
N GLY A 261 13.57 -9.96 19.95
CA GLY A 261 13.14 -8.88 19.04
C GLY A 261 13.68 -8.95 17.60
N VAL A 262 14.63 -9.84 17.28
CA VAL A 262 15.24 -9.91 15.93
C VAL A 262 14.33 -10.64 14.92
N ARG A 263 13.82 -11.82 15.28
CA ARG A 263 12.93 -12.62 14.41
C ARG A 263 11.60 -11.90 14.16
N SER A 264 11.05 -11.30 15.22
CA SER A 264 9.81 -10.52 15.15
C SER A 264 9.97 -9.28 14.27
N LEU A 265 11.12 -8.60 14.30
CA LEU A 265 11.37 -7.47 13.41
C LEU A 265 11.40 -7.88 11.92
N GLN A 266 11.98 -9.05 11.60
CA GLN A 266 11.96 -9.57 10.23
C GLN A 266 10.54 -9.88 9.77
N ILE A 267 9.75 -10.52 10.62
CA ILE A 267 8.34 -10.79 10.33
C ILE A 267 7.54 -9.51 10.23
N ALA A 268 7.76 -8.52 11.09
CA ALA A 268 7.08 -7.23 11.03
C ALA A 268 7.33 -6.52 9.70
N LYS A 269 8.58 -6.51 9.21
CA LYS A 269 8.93 -5.98 7.88
C LYS A 269 8.25 -6.75 6.77
N TRP A 270 8.21 -8.08 6.88
CA TRP A 270 7.52 -8.90 5.91
C TRP A 270 6.00 -8.63 5.90
N LEU A 271 5.35 -8.47 7.05
CA LEU A 271 3.92 -8.13 7.15
C LEU A 271 3.61 -6.80 6.44
N GLN A 272 4.48 -5.79 6.53
CA GLN A 272 4.31 -4.57 5.73
C GLN A 272 4.26 -4.84 4.22
N THR A 273 5.08 -5.78 3.72
CA THR A 273 5.05 -6.17 2.30
C THR A 273 3.75 -6.88 1.91
N GLN A 274 3.08 -7.51 2.87
CA GLN A 274 1.77 -8.15 2.68
C GLN A 274 0.60 -7.16 2.83
N GLY A 275 0.88 -5.87 3.09
CA GLY A 275 -0.12 -4.81 3.17
C GLY A 275 -0.57 -4.45 4.59
N PHE A 276 0.03 -5.01 5.63
CA PHE A 276 -0.30 -4.63 7.00
C PHE A 276 0.11 -3.18 7.27
N LYS A 277 -0.85 -2.37 7.70
CA LYS A 277 -0.65 -0.92 7.87
C LYS A 277 0.03 -0.55 9.17
N ARG A 278 -0.28 -1.22 10.28
CA ARG A 278 0.25 -0.85 11.60
C ARG A 278 0.83 -2.08 12.27
N VAL A 279 2.15 -2.18 12.21
CA VAL A 279 2.90 -3.33 12.73
C VAL A 279 3.86 -2.87 13.82
N PHE A 280 3.84 -3.57 14.94
CA PHE A 280 4.60 -3.24 16.12
C PHE A 280 5.52 -4.40 16.49
N ASN A 281 6.82 -4.15 16.54
CA ASN A 281 7.80 -5.13 17.02
C ASN A 281 8.01 -4.93 18.52
N ILE A 282 7.99 -6.01 19.30
CA ILE A 282 8.29 -5.90 20.74
C ILE A 282 9.80 -5.83 20.95
N SER A 283 10.28 -4.67 21.39
CA SER A 283 11.70 -4.39 21.66
C SER A 283 12.29 -5.40 22.64
N GLY A 284 13.33 -6.10 22.22
CA GLY A 284 14.02 -7.08 23.07
C GLY A 284 13.22 -8.35 23.37
N GLY A 285 12.05 -8.53 22.75
CA GLY A 285 11.22 -9.73 22.82
C GLY A 285 10.74 -10.09 24.23
N ILE A 286 10.36 -11.36 24.41
CA ILE A 286 9.83 -11.86 25.69
C ILE A 286 10.87 -11.83 26.81
N HIS A 287 12.16 -11.95 26.48
CA HIS A 287 13.24 -11.86 27.46
C HIS A 287 13.28 -10.47 28.09
N ALA A 288 13.21 -9.41 27.29
CA ALA A 288 13.15 -8.05 27.81
C ALA A 288 11.83 -7.77 28.54
N TYR A 289 10.72 -8.37 28.09
CA TYR A 289 9.44 -8.28 28.80
C TYR A 289 9.51 -8.87 30.21
N ALA A 290 10.05 -10.07 30.35
CA ALA A 290 10.21 -10.72 31.66
C ALA A 290 11.11 -9.88 32.60
N ILE A 291 12.16 -9.25 32.08
CA ILE A 291 13.08 -8.47 32.93
C ILE A 291 12.52 -7.11 33.31
N LYS A 292 11.93 -6.39 32.35
CA LYS A 292 11.55 -4.98 32.53
C LYS A 292 10.11 -4.79 32.99
N ALA A 293 9.19 -5.61 32.48
CA ALA A 293 7.76 -5.38 32.62
C ALA A 293 7.11 -6.33 33.64
N ASP A 294 7.36 -7.63 33.53
CA ASP A 294 6.77 -8.63 34.42
C ASP A 294 7.76 -9.76 34.78
N PRO A 295 8.46 -9.62 35.93
CA PRO A 295 9.38 -10.64 36.44
C PRO A 295 8.75 -11.99 36.80
N SER A 296 7.42 -12.13 36.77
CA SER A 296 6.76 -13.42 36.97
C SER A 296 6.86 -14.33 35.73
N VAL A 297 7.10 -13.76 34.55
CA VAL A 297 7.31 -14.51 33.31
C VAL A 297 8.69 -15.18 33.36
N PRO A 298 8.80 -16.51 33.15
CA PRO A 298 10.08 -17.19 33.14
C PRO A 298 11.01 -16.68 32.04
N THR A 299 12.31 -16.66 32.34
CA THR A 299 13.36 -16.40 31.34
C THR A 299 14.07 -17.70 30.98
N TYR A 300 14.56 -17.77 29.74
CA TYR A 300 15.37 -18.86 29.20
C TYR A 300 16.35 -18.31 28.16
#